data_AF-A0A2I3H0P0-F1
#
_entry.id   AF-A0A2I3H0P0-F1
#
_cell.length_a   1.000
_cell.length_b   1.000
_cell.length_c   1.000
_cell.angle_alpha   90.00
_cell.angle_beta   90.00
_cell.angle_gamma   90.00
#
_symmetry.space_group_name_H-M   'P 1'
#
loop_
_entity.id
_entity.type
_entity.pdbx_description
1 polymer ?
#
loop_
_entity_poly.entity_id
_entity_poly.type
_entity_poly.pdbx_seq_one_letter_code
_entity_poly.pdbx_strand_id
1 'polypeptide(L)'
;GAGRPEPWELSLEEVLKAYEQPLNEEQAWAVCFQGCRGLRGSPGRRLRDTGDLLLRGDGSVGAREPEAAEPATMVVPLASSEAQLDR
;
A
#
# COMPACT_ATOMS: atom_id res chain seq x y z
N GLY A 1 12.91 27.39 13.41
CA GLY A 1 12.20 26.87 14.59
C GLY A 1 11.48 25.61 14.18
N ALA A 2 11.56 24.57 15.01
CA ALA A 2 11.15 23.20 14.75
C ALA A 2 9.66 23.02 14.36
N GLY A 3 9.40 21.95 13.59
CA GLY A 3 8.09 21.31 13.49
C GLY A 3 7.30 21.66 12.24
N ARG A 4 7.67 21.11 11.07
CA ARG A 4 6.61 20.65 10.15
C ARG A 4 6.00 19.46 10.90
N PRO A 5 4.70 19.47 11.26
CA PRO A 5 4.11 18.28 11.83
C PRO A 5 4.36 17.16 10.83
N GLU A 6 4.84 16.01 11.31
CA GLU A 6 4.78 14.74 10.58
C GLU A 6 3.45 14.73 9.82
N PRO A 7 3.41 14.41 8.52
CA PRO A 7 2.17 14.41 7.79
C PRO A 7 1.26 13.37 8.44
N TRP A 8 0.40 13.83 9.34
CA TRP A 8 -0.75 13.11 9.85
C TRP A 8 -1.43 12.43 8.66
N GLU A 9 -1.30 11.11 8.67
CA GLU A 9 -1.79 10.23 7.63
C GLU A 9 -2.68 9.21 8.30
N LEU A 10 -3.87 9.03 7.73
CA LEU A 10 -4.80 8.00 8.14
C LEU A 10 -5.18 7.20 6.89
N SER A 11 -5.31 5.89 7.04
CA SER A 11 -5.97 5.11 6.02
C SER A 11 -7.45 5.47 5.94
N LEU A 12 -8.07 5.28 4.77
CA LEU A 12 -9.52 5.40 4.64
C LEU A 12 -10.23 4.39 5.56
N GLU A 13 -9.63 3.22 5.80
CA GLU A 13 -10.16 2.23 6.75
C GLU A 13 -10.24 2.78 8.18
N GLU A 14 -9.20 3.46 8.68
CA GLU A 14 -9.21 4.08 10.01
C GLU A 14 -10.26 5.16 10.14
N VAL A 15 -10.43 5.99 9.10
CA VAL A 15 -11.49 7.01 9.09
C VAL A 15 -12.88 6.37 9.15
N LEU A 16 -13.13 5.37 8.32
CA LEU A 16 -14.42 4.67 8.31
C LEU A 16 -14.70 3.98 9.65
N LYS A 17 -13.69 3.36 10.28
CA LYS A 17 -13.82 2.75 11.62
C LYS A 17 -14.09 3.79 12.71
N ALA A 18 -13.45 4.95 12.65
CA ALA A 18 -13.60 5.99 13.67
C ALA A 18 -14.99 6.66 13.64
N TYR A 19 -15.56 6.86 12.45
CA TYR A 19 -16.87 7.49 12.29
C TYR A 19 -18.03 6.48 12.26
N GLU A 20 -17.75 5.18 12.11
CA GLU A 20 -18.72 4.09 11.97
C GLU A 20 -19.81 4.39 10.94
N GLN A 21 -19.47 5.15 9.90
CA GLN A 21 -20.37 5.63 8.86
C GLN A 21 -19.68 5.56 7.50
N PRO A 22 -20.44 5.34 6.41
CA PRO A 22 -19.91 5.45 5.06
C PRO A 22 -19.57 6.91 4.74
N LEU A 23 -18.72 7.10 3.72
CA LEU A 23 -18.50 8.42 3.15
C LEU A 23 -19.81 8.98 2.59
N ASN A 24 -20.02 10.28 2.75
CA ASN A 24 -21.05 10.98 1.99
C ASN A 24 -20.63 11.15 0.52
N GLU A 25 -21.57 11.60 -0.32
CA GLU A 25 -21.34 11.75 -1.76
C GLU A 25 -20.16 12.67 -2.09
N GLU A 26 -20.10 13.87 -1.52
CA GLU A 26 -19.01 14.83 -1.74
C GLU A 26 -17.66 14.28 -1.30
N GLN A 27 -17.61 13.55 -0.18
CA GLN A 27 -16.40 12.89 0.30
C GLN A 27 -15.96 11.79 -0.65
N ALA A 28 -16.88 10.96 -1.14
CA ALA A 28 -16.58 9.92 -2.11
C ALA A 28 -16.00 10.55 -3.41
N TRP A 29 -16.61 11.63 -3.89
CA TRP A 29 -16.10 12.39 -5.04
C TRP A 29 -14.68 12.93 -4.81
N ALA A 30 -14.45 13.57 -3.66
CA ALA A 30 -13.14 14.14 -3.30
C ALA A 30 -12.05 13.05 -3.21
N VAL A 31 -12.33 11.93 -2.55
CA VAL A 31 -11.41 10.80 -2.42
C VAL A 31 -11.09 10.20 -3.79
N CYS A 32 -12.10 10.04 -4.66
CA CYS A 32 -11.89 9.53 -6.02
C CYS A 32 -11.00 10.48 -6.84
N PHE A 33 -11.29 11.78 -6.84
CA PHE A 33 -10.53 12.76 -7.61
C PHE A 33 -9.08 12.87 -7.15
N GLN A 34 -8.87 13.04 -5.85
CA GLN A 34 -7.52 13.18 -5.29
C GLN A 34 -6.75 11.86 -5.36
N GLY A 35 -7.40 10.72 -5.14
CA GLY A 35 -6.77 9.41 -5.25
C GLY A 35 -6.29 9.15 -6.67
N CYS A 36 -7.12 9.44 -7.68
CA CYS A 36 -6.69 9.35 -9.08
C CYS A 36 -5.48 10.24 -9.36
N ARG A 37 -5.45 11.46 -8.81
CA ARG A 37 -4.31 12.38 -8.94
C ARG A 37 -3.04 11.85 -8.26
N GLY A 38 -3.14 11.33 -7.05
CA GLY A 38 -2.02 10.77 -6.29
C GLY A 38 -1.43 9.50 -6.91
N LEU A 39 -2.24 8.73 -7.63
CA LEU A 39 -1.83 7.47 -8.27
C LEU A 39 -1.28 7.63 -9.70
N ARG A 40 -1.30 8.84 -10.28
CA ARG A 40 -0.83 9.08 -11.65
C ARG A 40 0.62 8.63 -11.91
N GLY A 41 1.48 8.63 -10.89
CA GLY A 41 2.87 8.20 -10.99
C GLY A 41 3.09 6.69 -10.83
N SER A 42 2.04 5.90 -10.57
CA SER A 42 2.15 4.47 -10.25
C SER A 42 1.17 3.64 -11.09
N PRO A 43 1.36 3.61 -12.43
CA PRO A 43 0.49 2.82 -13.31
C PRO A 43 0.52 1.35 -12.93
N GLY A 44 -0.65 0.71 -12.89
CA GLY A 44 -0.80 -0.69 -12.45
C GLY A 44 -0.84 -0.89 -10.94
N ARG A 45 -0.75 0.19 -10.13
CA ARG A 45 -0.98 0.09 -8.68
C ARG A 45 -2.42 -0.38 -8.42
N ARG A 46 -2.55 -1.57 -7.85
CA ARG A 46 -3.84 -2.12 -7.43
C ARG A 46 -4.04 -1.86 -5.95
N LEU A 47 -5.18 -1.24 -5.63
CA LEU A 47 -5.69 -1.13 -4.26
C LEU A 47 -6.47 -2.40 -3.94
N ARG A 48 -6.18 -3.01 -2.80
CA ARG A 48 -6.82 -4.24 -2.32
C ARG A 48 -8.08 -3.92 -1.53
N ASP A 49 -7.98 -2.91 -0.66
CA ASP A 49 -9.04 -2.48 0.25
C ASP A 49 -8.86 -1.01 0.65
N THR A 50 -9.66 -0.54 1.61
CA THR A 50 -9.63 0.85 2.11
C THR A 50 -8.39 1.16 2.96
N GLY A 51 -7.66 0.15 3.44
CA GLY A 51 -6.39 0.30 4.15
C GLY A 51 -5.24 0.74 3.24
N ASP A 52 -5.35 0.46 1.94
CA ASP A 52 -4.38 0.88 0.93
C ASP A 52 -4.48 2.37 0.56
N LEU A 53 -5.59 3.05 0.87
CA LEU A 53 -5.81 4.47 0.57
C LEU A 53 -5.40 5.34 1.75
N LEU A 54 -4.49 6.28 1.51
CA LEU A 54 -3.93 7.16 2.54
C LEU A 54 -4.45 8.58 2.37
N LEU A 55 -5.07 9.11 3.42
CA LEU A 55 -5.54 10.49 3.57
C LEU A 55 -4.49 11.28 4.36
N ARG A 56 -3.86 12.26 3.72
CA ARG A 56 -2.92 13.17 4.37
C ARG A 56 -3.69 14.41 4.83
N GLY A 57 -3.35 15.00 5.97
CA GLY A 57 -4.10 16.18 6.42
C GLY A 57 -3.74 17.50 5.71
N ASP A 58 -2.99 17.46 4.60
CA ASP A 58 -3.00 18.53 3.59
C ASP A 58 -4.13 18.35 2.55
N GLY A 59 -4.94 17.30 2.70
CA GLY A 59 -6.06 16.96 1.82
C GLY A 59 -5.67 16.10 0.61
N SER A 60 -4.41 15.71 0.46
CA SER A 60 -3.99 14.80 -0.60
C SER A 60 -4.32 13.34 -0.29
N VAL A 61 -4.57 12.56 -1.34
CA VAL A 61 -4.88 11.12 -1.25
C VAL A 61 -3.87 10.34 -2.07
N GLY A 62 -3.28 9.31 -1.47
CA GLY A 62 -2.31 8.42 -2.12
C GLY A 62 -2.59 6.95 -1.83
N ALA A 63 -1.68 6.07 -2.26
CA ALA A 63 -1.70 4.67 -1.86
C ALA A 63 -0.48 4.27 -1.05
N ARG A 64 -0.67 3.25 -0.21
CA ARG A 64 0.23 2.81 0.86
C ARG A 64 1.69 2.46 0.55
N GLU A 65 2.27 2.53 -0.64
CA GLU A 65 3.47 1.72 -0.96
C GLU A 65 3.30 0.20 -0.69
N PRO A 66 3.68 -0.67 -1.63
CA PRO A 66 3.72 -2.09 -1.34
C PRO A 66 4.80 -2.34 -0.28
N GLU A 67 4.48 -3.06 0.78
CA GLU A 67 5.54 -3.68 1.60
C GLU A 67 6.43 -4.49 0.66
N ALA A 68 7.73 -4.20 0.65
CA ALA A 68 8.69 -4.93 -0.16
C ALA A 68 8.49 -6.41 0.14
N ALA A 69 8.15 -7.18 -0.89
CA ALA A 69 8.03 -8.62 -0.76
C ALA A 69 9.32 -9.13 -0.11
N GLU A 70 9.20 -9.67 1.11
CA GLU A 70 10.27 -10.43 1.76
C GLU A 70 10.92 -11.31 0.67
N PRO A 71 12.25 -11.25 0.47
CA PRO A 71 12.86 -11.95 -0.64
C PRO A 71 12.49 -13.42 -0.48
N ALA A 72 11.66 -13.91 -1.40
CA ALA A 72 11.29 -15.32 -1.46
C ALA A 72 12.61 -16.07 -1.52
N THR A 73 13.01 -16.64 -0.38
CA THR A 73 14.18 -17.51 -0.30
C THR A 73 13.83 -18.68 -1.21
N MET A 74 14.33 -18.64 -2.44
CA MET A 74 14.36 -19.78 -3.32
C MET A 74 15.25 -20.81 -2.64
N VAL A 75 14.64 -21.67 -1.82
CA VAL A 75 15.28 -22.92 -1.42
C VAL A 75 15.35 -23.77 -2.69
N VAL A 76 16.45 -23.67 -3.40
CA VAL A 76 16.78 -24.62 -4.47
C VAL A 76 17.08 -25.94 -3.76
N PRO A 77 16.31 -27.03 -3.99
CA PRO A 77 16.70 -28.33 -3.49
C PRO A 77 18.03 -28.69 -4.17
N LEU A 78 19.10 -28.85 -3.39
CA LEU A 78 20.35 -29.38 -3.89
C LEU A 78 20.06 -30.80 -4.39
N ALA A 79 19.98 -30.96 -5.71
CA ALA A 79 19.86 -32.26 -6.33
C ALA A 79 21.07 -33.10 -5.88
N SER A 80 20.79 -34.12 -5.07
CA SER A 80 21.76 -35.15 -4.71
C SER A 80 22.20 -35.85 -5.98
N SER A 81 23.49 -35.82 -6.28
CA SER A 81 24.09 -36.59 -7.36
C SER A 81 25.24 -37.42 -6.78
N GLU A 82 24.88 -38.41 -5.96
CA GLU A 82 25.74 -39.55 -5.69
C GLU A 82 25.52 -40.58 -6.81
N ALA A 83 26.51 -40.78 -7.67
CA ALA A 83 26.84 -42.05 -8.33
C ALA A 83 27.95 -41.86 -9.37
N GLN A 84 29.18 -42.24 -9.03
CA GLN A 84 29.90 -43.36 -9.66
C GLN A 84 31.37 -43.34 -9.25
N LEU A 85 31.71 -44.27 -8.35
CA LEU A 85 32.99 -44.95 -8.36
C LEU A 85 32.85 -46.08 -9.40
N ASP A 86 33.61 -46.04 -10.50
CA ASP A 86 34.22 -47.23 -11.13
C ASP A 86 35.07 -46.77 -12.33
N ARG A 87 36.39 -46.73 -12.17
CA ARG A 87 37.35 -47.52 -12.97
C ARG A 87 38.81 -47.22 -12.59
#